data_AF-A0A3C1F8F0-F1
#
_entry.id   AF-A0A3C1F8F0-F1
#
_cell.length_a   1.000
_cell.length_b   1.000
_cell.length_c   1.000
_cell.angle_alpha   90.00
_cell.angle_beta   90.00
_cell.angle_gamma   90.00
#
_symmetry.space_group_name_H-M   'P 1'
#
loop_
_entity.id
_entity.type
_entity.pdbx_description
1 polymer ?
#
loop_
_entity_poly.entity_id
_entity_poly.type
_entity_poly.pdbx_seq_one_letter_code
_entity_poly.pdbx_strand_id
1 'polypeptide(L)'
;MPQYAFLKKFLLGALLACVPFALQAEVFTSKDGAFTLDMPAGWKQVQNAPAPTVLSLQKGASRLDIKSVSCTTETCIEKKINADLADVKSKKMQVVGNSYTGEEIKRIEFSTGDPFFYISFFTPKNDFSAGYFLIDSKAYSILAKELTYAETDLVFSFISPVEKPEVKPLELDLKDPRAYDIAALPAVHEEALEETVVAPSAETTPQQTEPAKAKKPSVSFTAKVKKVWNALKGKTLLSKNMPPYVRQLGRGFDVLTVLGLLFILLLTGAGCVRPFLRKGVNLPPANPNSLYPIWFKRLYGTPSLIFRAKDNQGNTLISLSSRWDSLFLFSGLLLIVLSFAVLAVAGLCEQTDLLPVSNFVYNTVYSACSLIIPLGGIVFFCGLVWSQLVLREITLFDRKGQKAAIILQKGFGLKNERYEIYFARSKDVLVVTRQRFTCRRNWRLFTREGAALAHLTEPSLGKALLRKVCGHLWGLLRADYTISGAMDAQGALQNTHAPFDSFVCNIDKPQAINARDLLAVSLLINIRDRDKWYPWFN
;
A
#
# COMPACT_ATOMS: atom_id res chain seq x y z
N MET A 1 -6.97 42.86 20.73
CA MET A 1 -7.22 42.18 19.44
C MET A 1 -6.53 40.80 19.37
N PRO A 2 -7.10 39.74 19.95
CA PRO A 2 -6.47 38.40 20.00
C PRO A 2 -6.83 37.46 18.82
N GLN A 3 -7.86 37.76 18.02
CA GLN A 3 -8.35 36.87 16.96
C GLN A 3 -7.40 36.74 15.74
N TYR A 4 -6.51 37.71 15.52
CA TYR A 4 -5.54 37.67 14.42
C TYR A 4 -4.22 36.98 14.77
N ALA A 5 -3.93 36.76 16.07
CA ALA A 5 -2.70 36.13 16.50
C ALA A 5 -2.67 34.63 16.18
N PHE A 6 -3.81 33.94 16.34
CA PHE A 6 -3.93 32.53 15.97
C PHE A 6 -3.86 32.34 14.45
N LEU A 7 -4.55 33.20 13.69
CA LEU A 7 -4.55 33.15 12.22
C LEU A 7 -3.15 33.46 11.65
N LYS A 8 -2.43 34.45 12.19
CA LYS A 8 -1.03 34.73 11.83
C LYS A 8 -0.10 33.57 12.15
N LYS A 9 -0.22 32.96 13.34
CA LYS A 9 0.59 31.79 13.72
C LYS A 9 0.29 30.56 12.85
N PHE A 10 -0.98 30.36 12.49
CA PHE A 10 -1.39 29.27 11.60
C PHE A 10 -0.88 29.47 10.17
N LEU A 11 -1.00 30.70 9.62
CA LEU A 11 -0.48 31.04 8.30
C LEU A 11 1.05 30.97 8.24
N LEU A 12 1.75 31.46 9.27
CA LEU A 12 3.21 31.37 9.39
C LEU A 12 3.67 29.91 9.53
N GLY A 13 2.94 29.11 10.32
CA GLY A 13 3.19 27.67 10.47
C GLY A 13 2.94 26.89 9.17
N ALA A 14 1.92 27.26 8.40
CA ALA A 14 1.67 26.68 7.08
C ALA A 14 2.75 27.08 6.06
N LEU A 15 3.23 28.33 6.09
CA LEU A 15 4.31 28.82 5.23
C LEU A 15 5.65 28.14 5.55
N LEU A 16 5.95 27.95 6.84
CA LEU A 16 7.14 27.25 7.33
C LEU A 16 7.08 25.73 7.09
N ALA A 17 5.88 25.13 7.17
CA ALA A 17 5.67 23.72 6.82
C ALA A 17 5.82 23.44 5.31
N CYS A 18 5.76 24.48 4.46
CA CYS A 18 5.93 24.38 3.01
C CYS A 18 7.38 24.58 2.54
N VAL A 19 8.34 24.73 3.46
CA VAL A 19 9.77 24.58 3.16
C VAL A 19 10.15 23.16 3.59
N PRO A 20 10.00 22.13 2.74
CA PRO A 20 10.66 20.87 3.05
C PRO A 20 12.16 21.15 2.98
N PHE A 21 12.76 21.29 4.15
CA PHE A 21 14.02 20.67 4.51
C PHE A 21 14.83 20.19 3.31
N ALA A 22 15.82 20.99 2.91
CA ALA A 22 17.07 20.45 2.40
C ALA A 22 17.77 19.68 3.53
N LEU A 23 17.18 18.55 3.96
CA LEU A 23 17.87 17.54 4.76
C LEU A 23 18.66 16.72 3.75
N GLN A 24 19.89 17.15 3.48
CA GLN A 24 20.82 16.40 2.65
C GLN A 24 21.07 15.05 3.34
N ALA A 25 20.63 13.97 2.70
CA ALA A 25 21.12 12.63 3.02
C ALA A 25 22.62 12.60 2.74
N GLU A 26 23.38 11.95 3.61
CA GLU A 26 24.84 11.91 3.54
C GLU A 26 25.30 10.47 3.33
N VAL A 27 26.18 10.28 2.35
CA VAL A 27 26.74 8.98 1.99
C VAL A 27 28.06 8.81 2.72
N PHE A 28 28.17 7.75 3.52
CA PHE A 28 29.38 7.44 4.26
C PHE A 28 30.09 6.24 3.66
N THR A 29 31.32 6.41 3.20
CA THR A 29 32.13 5.31 2.65
C THR A 29 32.95 4.64 3.75
N SER A 30 33.04 3.31 3.73
CA SER A 30 33.90 2.56 4.64
C SER A 30 35.37 2.93 4.44
N LYS A 31 36.18 2.86 5.50
CA LYS A 31 37.62 3.23 5.45
C LYS A 31 38.41 2.40 4.44
N ASP A 32 37.99 1.17 4.20
CA ASP A 32 38.59 0.24 3.23
C ASP A 32 37.96 0.33 1.83
N GLY A 33 36.97 1.21 1.62
CA GLY A 33 36.34 1.47 0.33
C GLY A 33 35.48 0.32 -0.20
N ALA A 34 35.13 -0.67 0.62
CA ALA A 34 34.38 -1.84 0.20
C ALA A 34 32.87 -1.57 0.05
N PHE A 35 32.31 -0.65 0.85
CA PHE A 35 30.88 -0.34 0.83
C PHE A 35 30.61 1.12 1.18
N THR A 36 29.43 1.60 0.79
CA THR A 36 28.84 2.86 1.22
C THR A 36 27.61 2.60 2.07
N LEU A 37 27.30 3.57 2.93
CA LEU A 37 26.12 3.57 3.76
C LEU A 37 25.40 4.92 3.61
N ASP A 38 24.21 4.89 3.01
CA ASP A 38 23.36 6.06 2.85
C ASP A 38 22.57 6.31 4.13
N MET A 39 22.81 7.46 4.77
CA MET A 39 22.16 7.79 6.04
C MET A 39 21.27 9.04 5.90
N PRO A 40 20.14 9.08 6.63
CA PRO A 40 19.33 10.29 6.71
C PRO A 40 20.16 11.42 7.35
N ALA A 41 19.75 12.67 7.15
CA ALA A 41 20.48 13.81 7.68
C ALA A 41 20.71 13.75 9.23
N GLY A 42 21.85 14.30 9.66
CA GLY A 42 22.21 14.46 11.07
C GLY A 42 23.08 13.37 11.67
N TRP A 43 23.46 12.35 10.89
CA TRP A 43 24.52 11.41 11.26
C TRP A 43 25.90 12.03 11.02
N LYS A 44 26.88 11.68 11.84
CA LYS A 44 28.27 12.13 11.69
C LYS A 44 29.22 10.96 11.86
N GLN A 45 30.31 10.96 11.09
CA GLN A 45 31.38 9.99 11.25
C GLN A 45 32.23 10.29 12.49
N VAL A 46 32.48 9.26 13.30
CA VAL A 46 33.32 9.35 14.49
C VAL A 46 34.79 9.28 14.07
N GLN A 47 35.53 10.37 14.27
CA GLN A 47 36.90 10.53 13.74
C GLN A 47 37.96 9.64 14.42
N ASN A 48 37.70 9.13 15.64
CA ASN A 48 38.64 8.34 16.44
C ASN A 48 38.06 6.99 16.88
N ALA A 49 37.55 6.20 15.94
CA ALA A 49 37.03 4.86 16.24
C ALA A 49 38.18 3.86 16.52
N PRO A 50 38.05 2.96 17.52
CA PRO A 50 39.09 1.97 17.84
C PRO A 50 39.26 0.96 16.70
N ALA A 51 40.50 0.57 16.38
CA ALA A 51 40.76 -0.53 15.44
C ALA A 51 40.15 -1.84 16.01
N PRO A 52 39.49 -2.69 15.20
CA PRO A 52 39.44 -2.74 13.73
C PRO A 52 38.16 -2.13 13.10
N THR A 53 37.66 -1.00 13.63
CA THR A 53 36.45 -0.34 13.10
C THR A 53 36.72 0.30 11.73
N VAL A 54 35.94 -0.10 10.72
CA VAL A 54 36.02 0.42 9.34
C VAL A 54 35.04 1.55 9.07
N LEU A 55 33.95 1.64 9.85
CA LEU A 55 33.01 2.76 9.83
C LEU A 55 32.35 2.92 11.19
N SER A 56 32.26 4.15 11.71
CA SER A 56 31.58 4.46 12.96
C SER A 56 30.78 5.74 12.80
N LEU A 57 29.47 5.67 13.02
CA LEU A 57 28.53 6.78 12.82
C LEU A 57 27.74 7.04 14.11
N GLN A 58 27.44 8.31 14.37
CA GLN A 58 26.65 8.73 15.54
C GLN A 58 25.61 9.78 15.17
N LYS A 59 24.41 9.67 15.77
CA LYS A 59 23.35 10.68 15.74
C LYS A 59 22.67 10.76 17.11
N GLY A 60 23.00 11.81 17.87
CA GLY A 60 22.55 11.92 19.25
C GLY A 60 23.10 10.75 20.09
N ALA A 61 22.21 9.96 20.68
CA ALA A 61 22.55 8.79 21.49
C ALA A 61 22.63 7.48 20.66
N SER A 62 22.08 7.47 19.44
CA SER A 62 22.18 6.36 18.49
C SER A 62 23.59 6.27 17.90
N ARG A 63 24.11 5.04 17.82
CA ARG A 63 25.47 4.77 17.32
C ARG A 63 25.52 3.48 16.51
N LEU A 64 26.32 3.49 15.44
CA LEU A 64 26.54 2.35 14.56
C LEU A 64 28.04 2.17 14.36
N ASP A 65 28.55 0.98 14.70
CA ASP A 65 29.96 0.63 14.54
C ASP A 65 30.08 -0.62 13.65
N ILE A 66 30.87 -0.52 12.57
CA ILE A 66 31.18 -1.63 11.65
C ILE A 66 32.65 -1.99 11.75
N LYS A 67 32.96 -3.27 11.91
CA LYS A 67 34.33 -3.80 12.08
C LYS A 67 34.61 -4.89 11.04
N SER A 68 35.85 -4.97 10.58
CA SER A 68 36.29 -6.11 9.78
C SER A 68 36.45 -7.36 10.65
N VAL A 69 36.06 -8.52 10.12
CA VAL A 69 36.09 -9.81 10.84
C VAL A 69 36.85 -10.85 10.03
N SER A 70 37.62 -11.70 10.69
CA SER A 70 38.25 -12.88 10.09
C SER A 70 37.20 -13.97 9.78
N CYS A 71 36.44 -13.78 8.70
CA CYS A 71 35.56 -14.77 8.08
C CYS A 71 35.51 -14.49 6.57
N THR A 72 35.36 -15.55 5.76
CA THR A 72 35.30 -15.43 4.29
C THR A 72 34.13 -16.20 3.67
N THR A 73 33.37 -16.97 4.47
CA THR A 73 32.26 -17.82 3.99
C THR A 73 30.97 -17.54 4.76
N GLU A 74 29.83 -17.80 4.11
CA GLU A 74 28.49 -17.70 4.71
C GLU A 74 28.38 -18.54 5.99
N THR A 75 28.87 -19.78 5.94
CA THR A 75 28.88 -20.70 7.09
C THR A 75 29.70 -20.17 8.27
N CYS A 76 30.72 -19.33 8.04
CA CYS A 76 31.51 -18.71 9.10
C CYS A 76 30.73 -17.61 9.81
N ILE A 77 30.07 -16.73 9.06
CA ILE A 77 29.27 -15.64 9.63
C ILE A 77 28.00 -16.17 10.31
N GLU A 78 27.41 -17.25 9.78
CA GLU A 78 26.26 -17.93 10.38
C GLU A 78 26.63 -18.55 11.75
N LYS A 79 27.80 -19.18 11.87
CA LYS A 79 28.28 -19.69 13.17
C LYS A 79 28.49 -18.55 14.18
N LYS A 80 28.98 -17.39 13.74
CA LYS A 80 29.21 -16.24 14.62
C LYS A 80 27.92 -15.63 15.14
N ILE A 81 26.92 -15.42 14.27
CA ILE A 81 25.63 -14.86 14.72
C ILE A 81 24.88 -15.81 15.65
N ASN A 82 24.99 -17.14 15.44
CA ASN A 82 24.45 -18.14 16.36
C ASN A 82 25.15 -18.13 17.73
N ALA A 83 26.48 -17.93 17.76
CA ALA A 83 27.22 -17.77 19.00
C ALA A 83 26.81 -16.50 19.76
N ASP A 84 26.63 -15.38 19.04
CA ASP A 84 26.16 -14.13 19.64
C ASP A 84 24.73 -14.25 20.16
N LEU A 85 23.83 -14.94 19.45
CA LEU A 85 22.48 -15.24 19.93
C LEU A 85 22.52 -16.04 21.25
N ALA A 86 23.37 -17.06 21.33
CA ALA A 86 23.54 -17.86 22.54
C ALA A 86 24.08 -17.02 23.71
N ASP A 87 25.04 -16.12 23.45
CA ASP A 87 25.58 -15.19 24.45
C ASP A 87 24.51 -14.20 24.94
N VAL A 88 23.74 -13.59 24.04
CA VAL A 88 22.64 -12.66 24.37
C VAL A 88 21.58 -13.37 25.22
N LYS A 89 21.21 -14.61 24.90
CA LYS A 89 20.30 -15.43 25.69
C LYS A 89 20.87 -15.79 27.06
N SER A 90 22.15 -16.14 27.13
CA SER A 90 22.82 -16.45 28.41
C SER A 90 22.82 -15.25 29.37
N LYS A 91 22.88 -14.04 28.82
CA LYS A 91 22.82 -12.76 29.54
C LYS A 91 21.39 -12.32 29.88
N LYS A 92 20.38 -13.16 29.60
CA LYS A 92 18.95 -12.91 29.84
C LYS A 92 18.43 -11.63 29.16
N MET A 93 19.03 -11.24 28.04
CA MET A 93 18.53 -10.14 27.22
C MET A 93 17.33 -10.61 26.40
N GLN A 94 16.38 -9.71 26.13
CA GLN A 94 15.19 -10.06 25.35
C GLN A 94 15.49 -9.94 23.86
N VAL A 95 15.40 -11.05 23.14
CA VAL A 95 15.63 -11.11 21.70
C VAL A 95 14.31 -10.85 20.97
N VAL A 96 14.36 -9.96 19.99
CA VAL A 96 13.21 -9.63 19.13
C VAL A 96 13.23 -10.57 17.92
N GLY A 97 12.52 -11.68 18.04
CA GLY A 97 12.33 -12.62 16.94
C GLY A 97 11.44 -12.05 15.84
N ASN A 98 11.59 -12.59 14.63
CA ASN A 98 10.70 -12.31 13.52
C ASN A 98 9.29 -12.77 13.88
N SER A 99 8.36 -11.83 14.01
CA SER A 99 6.96 -12.09 14.39
C SER A 99 6.21 -12.98 13.39
N TYR A 100 6.77 -13.17 12.18
CA TYR A 100 6.17 -13.92 11.07
C TYR A 100 6.76 -15.33 10.90
N THR A 101 8.06 -15.54 11.16
CA THR A 101 8.73 -16.85 11.02
C THR A 101 9.04 -17.52 12.36
N GLY A 102 9.04 -16.76 13.45
CA GLY A 102 9.50 -17.24 14.77
C GLY A 102 11.02 -17.37 14.87
N GLU A 103 11.76 -17.06 13.79
CA GLU A 103 13.22 -17.11 13.78
C GLU A 103 13.79 -15.88 14.50
N GLU A 104 14.77 -16.12 15.36
CA GLU A 104 15.44 -15.07 16.12
C GLU A 104 16.61 -14.44 15.35
N ILE A 105 17.18 -15.18 14.40
CA ILE A 105 18.18 -14.68 13.45
C ILE A 105 17.47 -14.34 12.17
N LYS A 106 17.67 -13.12 11.69
CA LYS A 106 17.13 -12.67 10.42
C LYS A 106 18.20 -12.74 9.35
N ARG A 107 17.77 -13.07 8.13
CA ARG A 107 18.60 -13.06 6.92
C ARG A 107 18.08 -12.00 5.95
N ILE A 108 18.98 -11.14 5.49
CA ILE A 108 18.77 -10.21 4.37
C ILE A 108 19.77 -10.60 3.28
N GLU A 109 19.38 -10.50 2.02
CA GLU A 109 20.29 -10.65 0.88
C GLU A 109 20.53 -9.26 0.29
N PHE A 110 21.80 -8.90 0.10
CA PHE A 110 22.14 -7.67 -0.62
C PHE A 110 21.79 -7.81 -2.10
N SER A 111 21.75 -6.68 -2.81
CA SER A 111 21.56 -6.68 -4.28
C SER A 111 22.63 -7.47 -5.03
N THR A 112 23.79 -7.72 -4.42
CA THR A 112 24.88 -8.56 -4.93
C THR A 112 24.67 -10.07 -4.70
N GLY A 113 23.62 -10.46 -3.96
CA GLY A 113 23.35 -11.85 -3.58
C GLY A 113 24.10 -12.32 -2.33
N ASP A 114 24.94 -11.47 -1.73
CA ASP A 114 25.66 -11.80 -0.50
C ASP A 114 24.73 -11.78 0.74
N PRO A 115 24.89 -12.73 1.68
CA PRO A 115 24.03 -12.86 2.85
C PRO A 115 24.43 -11.92 4.00
N PHE A 116 23.42 -11.39 4.69
CA PHE A 116 23.53 -10.62 5.92
C PHE A 116 22.65 -11.25 7.01
N PHE A 117 23.27 -11.71 8.09
CA PHE A 117 22.57 -12.20 9.28
C PHE A 117 22.62 -11.21 10.44
N TYR A 118 21.51 -11.00 11.14
CA TYR A 118 21.51 -10.16 12.34
C TYR A 118 20.45 -10.56 13.36
N ILE A 119 20.67 -10.13 14.60
CA ILE A 119 19.76 -10.25 15.74
C ILE A 119 19.49 -8.86 16.30
N SER A 120 18.26 -8.64 16.76
CA SER A 120 17.89 -7.45 17.52
C SER A 120 17.52 -7.87 18.94
N PHE A 121 18.03 -7.16 19.94
CA PHE A 121 17.80 -7.47 21.34
C PHE A 121 17.81 -6.20 22.17
N PHE A 122 17.10 -6.21 23.30
CA PHE A 122 17.03 -5.04 24.16
C PHE A 122 17.33 -5.37 25.62
N THR A 123 17.82 -4.35 26.29
CA THR A 123 17.92 -4.28 27.74
C THR A 123 16.84 -3.33 28.25
N PRO A 124 16.51 -3.30 29.54
CA PRO A 124 15.49 -2.37 30.08
C PRO A 124 15.77 -0.88 29.81
N LYS A 125 17.01 -0.52 29.41
CA LYS A 125 17.43 0.86 29.18
C LYS A 125 17.71 1.17 27.70
N ASN A 126 18.26 0.21 26.96
CA ASN A 126 18.80 0.45 25.62
C ASN A 126 18.44 -0.68 24.63
N ASP A 127 18.23 -0.29 23.38
CA ASP A 127 18.07 -1.18 22.22
C ASP A 127 19.40 -1.48 21.55
N PHE A 128 19.57 -2.71 21.08
CA PHE A 128 20.76 -3.18 20.39
C PHE A 128 20.40 -4.02 19.16
N SER A 129 21.21 -3.93 18.13
CA SER A 129 21.20 -4.92 17.05
C SER A 129 22.63 -5.25 16.64
N ALA A 130 22.89 -6.54 16.45
CA ALA A 130 24.20 -7.06 16.06
C ALA A 130 24.06 -7.97 14.85
N GLY A 131 24.99 -7.89 13.91
CA GLY A 131 24.94 -8.72 12.72
C GLY A 131 26.27 -8.88 11.99
N TYR A 132 26.28 -9.77 11.00
CA TYR A 132 27.42 -10.11 10.17
C TYR A 132 27.02 -10.22 8.72
N PHE A 133 27.80 -9.62 7.84
CA PHE A 133 27.55 -9.63 6.41
C PHE A 133 28.82 -9.84 5.60
N LEU A 134 28.65 -10.30 4.37
CA LEU A 134 29.72 -10.48 3.39
C LEU A 134 29.60 -9.46 2.27
N ILE A 135 30.74 -8.93 1.84
CA ILE A 135 30.89 -8.18 0.58
C ILE A 135 32.20 -8.62 -0.05
N ASP A 136 32.17 -9.12 -1.29
CA ASP A 136 33.35 -9.59 -2.01
C ASP A 136 34.21 -10.58 -1.19
N SER A 137 33.58 -11.56 -0.53
CA SER A 137 34.24 -12.56 0.34
C SER A 137 34.98 -11.97 1.56
N LYS A 138 34.74 -10.71 1.92
CA LYS A 138 35.20 -10.09 3.18
C LYS A 138 34.03 -9.97 4.16
N ALA A 139 34.22 -10.47 5.38
CA ALA A 139 33.20 -10.39 6.41
C ALA A 139 33.34 -9.14 7.29
N TYR A 140 32.20 -8.57 7.63
CA TYR A 140 32.07 -7.44 8.53
C TYR A 140 31.10 -7.77 9.65
N SER A 141 31.33 -7.22 10.84
CA SER A 141 30.35 -7.18 11.92
C SER A 141 29.83 -5.77 12.11
N ILE A 142 28.55 -5.66 12.45
CA ILE A 142 27.87 -4.40 12.68
C ILE A 142 27.19 -4.44 14.05
N LEU A 143 27.36 -3.36 14.82
CA LEU A 143 26.69 -3.15 16.08
C LEU A 143 25.97 -1.80 16.06
N ALA A 144 24.64 -1.85 16.08
CA ALA A 144 23.76 -0.71 16.24
C ALA A 144 23.32 -0.60 17.71
N LYS A 145 23.38 0.61 18.26
CA LYS A 145 22.95 0.96 19.62
C LYS A 145 21.91 2.07 19.56
N GLU A 146 20.88 1.94 20.39
CA GLU A 146 19.79 2.92 20.53
C GLU A 146 19.14 3.26 19.19
N LEU A 147 18.95 2.23 18.36
CA LEU A 147 18.11 2.24 17.18
C LEU A 147 16.98 1.27 17.41
N THR A 148 15.75 1.70 17.11
CA THR A 148 14.61 0.80 17.18
C THR A 148 14.77 -0.32 16.16
N TYR A 149 14.06 -1.42 16.39
CA TYR A 149 14.00 -2.55 15.46
C TYR A 149 13.69 -2.11 14.01
N ALA A 150 12.74 -1.19 13.82
CA ALA A 150 12.34 -0.73 12.49
C ALA A 150 13.39 0.15 11.82
N GLU A 151 14.08 1.00 12.59
CA GLU A 151 15.16 1.85 12.08
C GLU A 151 16.39 1.01 11.71
N THR A 152 16.67 -0.04 12.49
CA THR A 152 17.76 -0.97 12.22
C THR A 152 17.55 -1.66 10.88
N ASP A 153 16.37 -2.24 10.64
CA ASP A 153 16.05 -2.93 9.38
C ASP A 153 16.23 -1.99 8.17
N LEU A 154 15.85 -0.72 8.32
CA LEU A 154 15.99 0.29 7.28
C LEU A 154 17.46 0.67 7.04
N VAL A 155 18.22 0.98 8.09
CA VAL A 155 19.64 1.36 7.97
C VAL A 155 20.47 0.23 7.38
N PHE A 156 20.20 -1.00 7.79
CA PHE A 156 20.88 -2.20 7.31
C PHE A 156 20.62 -2.46 5.81
N SER A 157 19.45 -2.07 5.31
CA SER A 157 19.12 -2.16 3.88
C SER A 157 19.84 -1.12 3.00
N PHE A 158 20.48 -0.10 3.58
CA PHE A 158 21.22 0.94 2.85
C PHE A 158 22.72 0.66 2.72
N ILE A 159 23.21 -0.47 3.21
CA ILE A 159 24.58 -0.91 2.97
C ILE A 159 24.66 -1.36 1.50
N SER A 160 25.47 -0.65 0.71
CA SER A 160 25.65 -0.95 -0.72
C SER A 160 27.13 -1.21 -1.02
N PRO A 161 27.48 -2.32 -1.69
CA PRO A 161 28.84 -2.52 -2.21
C PRO A 161 29.23 -1.41 -3.19
N VAL A 162 30.48 -0.97 -3.15
CA VAL A 162 30.97 0.02 -4.13
C VAL A 162 31.13 -0.67 -5.49
N GLU A 163 30.39 -0.21 -6.51
CA GLU A 163 30.50 -0.72 -7.88
C GLU A 163 31.96 -0.68 -8.36
N LYS A 164 32.51 -1.84 -8.73
CA LYS A 164 33.74 -1.93 -9.51
C LYS A 164 33.36 -1.84 -10.99
N PRO A 165 34.18 -1.19 -11.84
CA PRO A 165 33.89 -1.10 -13.27
C PRO A 165 33.75 -2.51 -13.88
N GLU A 166 32.54 -2.87 -14.31
CA GLU A 166 32.21 -4.21 -14.80
C GLU A 166 32.88 -4.56 -16.14
N VAL A 167 33.32 -5.82 -16.20
CA VAL A 167 33.64 -6.55 -17.44
C VAL A 167 32.32 -6.95 -18.12
N LYS A 168 32.21 -6.72 -19.43
CA LYS A 168 30.99 -6.93 -20.24
C LYS A 168 30.40 -8.35 -20.09
N PRO A 169 29.06 -8.49 -19.95
CA PRO A 169 28.41 -9.80 -19.87
C PRO A 169 28.33 -10.54 -21.22
N LEU A 170 28.44 -11.87 -21.15
CA LEU A 170 28.26 -12.83 -22.26
C LEU A 170 26.80 -12.89 -22.74
N GLU A 171 26.62 -12.93 -24.06
CA GLU A 171 25.34 -13.23 -24.73
C GLU A 171 24.98 -14.72 -24.62
N LEU A 172 23.74 -15.04 -24.21
CA LEU A 172 23.15 -16.39 -24.27
C LEU A 172 22.21 -16.50 -25.48
N ASP A 173 22.42 -17.50 -26.34
CA ASP A 173 21.64 -17.75 -27.56
C ASP A 173 20.37 -18.57 -27.24
N LEU A 174 19.21 -18.01 -27.62
CA LEU A 174 17.85 -18.50 -27.37
C LEU A 174 17.43 -19.68 -28.28
N LYS A 175 18.38 -20.46 -28.81
CA LYS A 175 18.14 -21.51 -29.82
C LYS A 175 18.36 -22.95 -29.35
N ASP A 176 18.67 -23.22 -28.08
CA ASP A 176 18.85 -24.60 -27.59
C ASP A 176 17.50 -25.33 -27.37
N PRO A 177 17.20 -26.45 -28.06
CA PRO A 177 15.91 -27.16 -27.99
C PRO A 177 15.66 -27.98 -26.71
N ARG A 178 16.58 -27.99 -25.73
CA ARG A 178 16.46 -28.82 -24.51
C ARG A 178 15.67 -28.20 -23.35
N ALA A 179 14.97 -27.09 -23.58
CA ALA A 179 14.23 -26.38 -22.54
C ALA A 179 12.83 -26.95 -22.19
N TYR A 180 12.35 -27.98 -22.89
CA TYR A 180 10.97 -28.48 -22.70
C TYR A 180 10.85 -29.99 -22.88
N ASP A 181 10.91 -30.76 -21.78
CA ASP A 181 10.39 -32.14 -21.76
C ASP A 181 9.65 -32.42 -20.44
N ILE A 182 8.38 -32.85 -20.54
CA ILE A 182 7.38 -32.95 -19.45
C ILE A 182 6.89 -34.42 -19.29
N ALA A 183 7.62 -35.39 -19.83
CA ALA A 183 7.17 -36.78 -19.91
C ALA A 183 7.27 -37.63 -18.62
N ALA A 184 7.52 -37.05 -17.44
CA ALA A 184 7.82 -37.84 -16.24
C ALA A 184 6.88 -37.57 -15.05
N LEU A 185 5.58 -37.87 -15.15
CA LEU A 185 4.75 -38.14 -13.95
C LEU A 185 3.60 -39.15 -14.25
N PRO A 186 3.44 -40.22 -13.43
CA PRO A 186 2.42 -41.24 -13.61
C PRO A 186 1.05 -40.88 -12.95
N ALA A 187 -0.01 -41.45 -13.51
CA ALA A 187 -1.42 -41.24 -13.15
C ALA A 187 -1.95 -42.30 -12.14
N VAL A 188 -2.92 -41.94 -11.29
CA VAL A 188 -3.68 -42.87 -10.44
C VAL A 188 -5.17 -42.49 -10.40
N HIS A 189 -6.02 -43.51 -10.47
CA HIS A 189 -7.49 -43.51 -10.60
C HIS A 189 -8.28 -43.09 -9.35
N GLU A 190 -9.50 -42.59 -9.58
CA GLU A 190 -10.56 -42.35 -8.59
C GLU A 190 -11.52 -43.56 -8.49
N GLU A 191 -11.94 -43.89 -7.27
CA GLU A 191 -13.11 -44.72 -6.99
C GLU A 191 -14.14 -43.91 -6.18
N ALA A 192 -15.39 -43.99 -6.62
CA ALA A 192 -16.57 -43.37 -6.05
C ALA A 192 -17.24 -44.27 -5.00
N LEU A 193 -17.99 -43.70 -4.06
CA LEU A 193 -19.17 -44.34 -3.48
C LEU A 193 -20.10 -43.32 -2.81
N GLU A 194 -21.38 -43.52 -3.12
CA GLU A 194 -22.59 -42.77 -2.78
C GLU A 194 -23.04 -43.00 -1.32
N GLU A 195 -23.85 -42.10 -0.76
CA GLU A 195 -25.11 -42.48 -0.05
C GLU A 195 -25.89 -41.25 0.48
N THR A 196 -27.07 -41.08 -0.13
CA THR A 196 -28.43 -40.99 0.44
C THR A 196 -28.81 -40.04 1.59
N VAL A 197 -29.88 -39.31 1.30
CA VAL A 197 -30.61 -38.30 2.07
C VAL A 197 -31.66 -38.92 3.00
N VAL A 198 -31.84 -38.35 4.19
CA VAL A 198 -33.12 -38.40 4.94
C VAL A 198 -33.45 -37.01 5.50
N ALA A 199 -34.63 -36.50 5.16
CA ALA A 199 -35.34 -35.41 5.83
C ALA A 199 -36.51 -36.05 6.63
N PRO A 200 -37.19 -35.41 7.62
CA PRO A 200 -37.96 -34.20 7.31
C PRO A 200 -38.32 -33.23 8.50
N SER A 201 -38.94 -32.11 8.09
CA SER A 201 -40.02 -31.36 8.76
C SER A 201 -39.71 -30.58 10.05
N ALA A 202 -40.40 -29.50 10.41
CA ALA A 202 -41.20 -28.44 9.79
C ALA A 202 -41.71 -27.65 11.01
N GLU A 203 -41.63 -26.31 11.04
CA GLU A 203 -42.64 -25.47 11.67
C GLU A 203 -42.37 -23.97 11.47
N THR A 204 -43.43 -23.19 11.60
CA THR A 204 -43.81 -22.12 10.67
C THR A 204 -44.08 -20.82 11.45
N THR A 205 -43.59 -19.68 10.92
CA THR A 205 -44.18 -18.31 10.97
C THR A 205 -44.28 -17.54 12.32
N PRO A 206 -44.58 -16.21 12.33
CA PRO A 206 -44.17 -15.10 11.44
C PRO A 206 -43.83 -13.75 12.16
N GLN A 207 -43.21 -12.84 11.38
CA GLN A 207 -43.25 -11.34 11.30
C GLN A 207 -43.81 -10.43 12.41
N GLN A 208 -43.12 -9.29 12.67
CA GLN A 208 -43.50 -7.87 12.31
C GLN A 208 -42.56 -6.86 13.03
N THR A 209 -41.78 -6.01 12.35
CA THR A 209 -42.04 -4.66 11.77
C THR A 209 -42.24 -3.51 12.80
N GLU A 210 -41.18 -2.66 12.93
CA GLU A 210 -41.07 -1.16 12.96
C GLU A 210 -42.24 -0.24 13.47
N PRO A 211 -42.10 1.11 13.71
CA PRO A 211 -40.94 2.02 13.60
C PRO A 211 -40.83 3.20 14.65
N ALA A 212 -39.68 3.91 14.57
CA ALA A 212 -39.39 5.37 14.61
C ALA A 212 -40.11 6.40 15.55
N LYS A 213 -39.28 7.32 16.11
CA LYS A 213 -39.42 8.80 16.23
C LYS A 213 -38.30 9.33 17.17
N ALA A 214 -37.78 10.56 17.17
CA ALA A 214 -37.77 11.74 16.30
C ALA A 214 -36.65 12.69 16.82
N LYS A 215 -36.11 13.54 15.93
CA LYS A 215 -35.02 14.52 16.18
C LYS A 215 -35.50 15.80 16.91
N LYS A 216 -34.58 16.47 17.62
CA LYS A 216 -34.65 17.88 18.06
C LYS A 216 -33.54 18.73 17.40
N PRO A 217 -33.70 20.06 17.29
CA PRO A 217 -33.13 20.88 16.21
C PRO A 217 -31.71 21.41 16.46
N SER A 218 -30.99 21.61 15.36
CA SER A 218 -29.61 22.11 15.28
C SER A 218 -29.53 23.64 15.28
N VAL A 219 -28.60 24.20 16.06
CA VAL A 219 -28.16 25.59 16.00
C VAL A 219 -27.59 25.91 14.60
N SER A 220 -28.07 26.97 13.95
CA SER A 220 -27.80 27.24 12.54
C SER A 220 -26.38 27.78 12.29
N PHE A 221 -25.51 26.92 11.76
CA PHE A 221 -24.19 27.24 11.20
C PHE A 221 -24.26 28.18 9.98
N THR A 222 -25.42 28.26 9.34
CA THR A 222 -25.69 29.01 8.10
C THR A 222 -25.53 30.52 8.22
N ALA A 223 -25.79 31.11 9.38
CA ALA A 223 -25.69 32.57 9.58
C ALA A 223 -24.25 33.10 9.57
N LYS A 224 -23.28 32.32 10.08
CA LYS A 224 -21.85 32.70 10.09
C LYS A 224 -21.20 32.55 8.72
N VAL A 225 -21.58 31.51 7.96
CA VAL A 225 -21.09 31.27 6.59
C VAL A 225 -21.53 32.38 5.63
N LYS A 226 -22.77 32.87 5.77
CA LYS A 226 -23.32 33.93 4.90
C LYS A 226 -22.59 35.27 5.05
N LYS A 227 -22.09 35.58 6.24
CA LYS A 227 -21.31 36.81 6.53
C LYS A 227 -19.91 36.76 5.92
N VAL A 228 -19.25 35.61 5.94
CA VAL A 228 -17.94 35.38 5.29
C VAL A 228 -18.07 35.40 3.76
N TRP A 229 -19.12 34.77 3.23
CA TRP A 229 -19.42 34.76 1.79
C TRP A 229 -19.64 36.16 1.22
N ASN A 230 -20.33 37.03 1.97
CA ASN A 230 -20.58 38.41 1.56
C ASN A 230 -19.33 39.31 1.64
N ALA A 231 -18.34 39.00 2.49
CA ALA A 231 -17.06 39.71 2.55
C ALA A 231 -16.08 39.30 1.42
N LEU A 232 -16.27 38.09 0.87
CA LEU A 232 -15.50 37.55 -0.28
C LEU A 232 -16.12 37.91 -1.64
N LYS A 233 -17.35 38.46 -1.68
CA LYS A 233 -17.97 38.93 -2.92
C LYS A 233 -17.14 40.08 -3.52
N GLY A 234 -16.34 39.76 -4.54
CA GLY A 234 -15.64 40.74 -5.38
C GLY A 234 -14.11 40.72 -5.26
N LYS A 235 -13.52 39.95 -4.34
CA LYS A 235 -12.07 39.77 -4.23
C LYS A 235 -11.67 38.39 -4.77
N THR A 236 -10.76 38.37 -5.75
CA THR A 236 -10.24 37.14 -6.36
C THR A 236 -8.99 36.70 -5.62
N LEU A 237 -8.68 35.42 -5.46
CA LEU A 237 -7.39 35.01 -4.87
C LEU A 237 -6.20 35.23 -5.81
N LEU A 238 -6.45 35.62 -7.05
CA LEU A 238 -5.45 35.85 -8.09
C LEU A 238 -4.58 37.09 -7.82
N SER A 239 -3.27 36.90 -7.81
CA SER A 239 -2.30 38.00 -7.83
C SER A 239 -1.74 38.25 -9.23
N LYS A 240 -1.30 39.48 -9.50
CA LYS A 240 -0.57 39.85 -10.72
C LYS A 240 0.75 39.11 -10.87
N ASN A 241 1.36 38.71 -9.75
CA ASN A 241 2.65 38.03 -9.67
C ASN A 241 2.55 36.49 -9.82
N MET A 242 1.33 35.95 -9.92
CA MET A 242 1.12 34.52 -10.16
C MET A 242 1.54 34.08 -11.56
N PRO A 243 1.84 32.79 -11.77
CA PRO A 243 2.23 32.27 -13.07
C PRO A 243 1.16 32.55 -14.15
N PRO A 244 1.55 32.85 -15.41
CA PRO A 244 0.61 33.25 -16.46
C PRO A 244 -0.54 32.24 -16.68
N TYR A 245 -0.24 30.94 -16.64
CA TYR A 245 -1.24 29.89 -16.82
C TYR A 245 -2.25 29.81 -15.67
N VAL A 246 -1.88 30.22 -14.45
CA VAL A 246 -2.81 30.32 -13.32
C VAL A 246 -3.68 31.57 -13.47
N ARG A 247 -3.09 32.69 -13.90
CA ARG A 247 -3.85 33.94 -14.15
C ARG A 247 -4.89 33.77 -15.26
N GLN A 248 -4.58 32.98 -16.29
CA GLN A 248 -5.52 32.66 -17.37
C GLN A 248 -6.78 31.91 -16.90
N LEU A 249 -6.73 31.20 -15.76
CA LEU A 249 -7.91 30.54 -15.19
C LEU A 249 -8.94 31.54 -14.65
N GLY A 250 -8.56 32.79 -14.38
CA GLY A 250 -9.46 33.81 -13.84
C GLY A 250 -10.17 33.34 -12.56
N ARG A 251 -11.47 33.60 -12.47
CA ARG A 251 -12.31 33.11 -11.35
C ARG A 251 -12.40 31.59 -11.25
N GLY A 252 -11.99 30.84 -12.27
CA GLY A 252 -11.88 29.38 -12.22
C GLY A 252 -10.89 28.93 -11.15
N PHE A 253 -9.82 29.69 -10.90
CA PHE A 253 -8.88 29.40 -9.81
C PHE A 253 -9.56 29.45 -8.44
N ASP A 254 -10.31 30.51 -8.15
CA ASP A 254 -11.03 30.68 -6.89
C ASP A 254 -12.03 29.53 -6.65
N VAL A 255 -12.77 29.15 -7.70
CA VAL A 255 -13.73 28.03 -7.65
C VAL A 255 -13.00 26.72 -7.36
N LEU A 256 -11.88 26.44 -8.03
CA LEU A 256 -11.07 25.23 -7.80
C LEU A 256 -10.52 25.18 -6.39
N THR A 257 -10.02 26.31 -5.84
CA THR A 257 -9.53 26.38 -4.46
C THR A 257 -10.65 26.08 -3.46
N VAL A 258 -11.84 26.67 -3.64
CA VAL A 258 -12.98 26.41 -2.76
C VAL A 258 -13.43 24.95 -2.84
N LEU A 259 -13.52 24.39 -4.04
CA LEU A 259 -13.86 22.97 -4.23
C LEU A 259 -12.81 22.05 -3.59
N GLY A 260 -11.52 22.37 -3.73
CA GLY A 260 -10.43 21.65 -3.09
C GLY A 260 -10.53 21.67 -1.56
N LEU A 261 -10.80 22.83 -0.97
CA LEU A 261 -11.02 22.96 0.48
C LEU A 261 -12.25 22.16 0.94
N LEU A 262 -13.36 22.24 0.21
CA LEU A 262 -14.56 21.45 0.52
C LEU A 262 -14.27 19.95 0.44
N PHE A 263 -13.48 19.51 -0.54
CA PHE A 263 -13.08 18.12 -0.69
C PHE A 263 -12.17 17.65 0.45
N ILE A 264 -11.20 18.47 0.88
CA ILE A 264 -10.35 18.18 2.04
C ILE A 264 -11.20 18.07 3.31
N LEU A 265 -12.13 19.01 3.53
CA LEU A 265 -13.06 18.95 4.68
C LEU A 265 -13.94 17.70 4.64
N LEU A 266 -14.41 17.30 3.46
CA LEU A 266 -15.17 16.07 3.27
C LEU A 266 -14.32 14.84 3.62
N LEU A 267 -13.06 14.78 3.18
CA LEU A 267 -12.13 13.71 3.51
C LEU A 267 -11.85 13.64 5.02
N THR A 268 -11.59 14.78 5.67
CA THR A 268 -11.36 14.84 7.11
C THR A 268 -12.61 14.42 7.87
N GLY A 269 -13.78 14.94 7.50
CA GLY A 269 -15.05 14.56 8.11
C GLY A 269 -15.36 13.06 7.97
N ALA A 270 -15.13 12.49 6.78
CA ALA A 270 -15.26 11.06 6.56
C ALA A 270 -14.31 10.23 7.45
N GLY A 271 -13.07 10.69 7.63
CA GLY A 271 -12.10 10.06 8.53
C GLY A 271 -12.56 10.08 9.99
N CYS A 272 -13.09 11.22 10.47
CA CYS A 272 -13.61 11.36 11.84
C CYS A 272 -14.86 10.53 12.10
N VAL A 273 -15.75 10.40 11.10
CA VAL A 273 -17.02 9.65 11.24
C VAL A 273 -16.81 8.14 11.11
N ARG A 274 -15.76 7.70 10.38
CA ARG A 274 -15.45 6.29 10.13
C ARG A 274 -15.52 5.36 11.35
N PRO A 275 -14.88 5.64 12.50
CA PRO A 275 -14.91 4.72 13.65
C PRO A 275 -16.32 4.46 14.18
N PHE A 276 -17.25 5.39 13.97
CA PHE A 276 -18.64 5.30 14.42
C PHE A 276 -19.57 4.59 13.42
N LEU A 277 -19.13 4.37 12.18
CA LEU A 277 -19.91 3.71 11.12
C LEU A 277 -19.51 2.25 10.89
N ARG A 278 -18.89 1.58 11.87
CA ARG A 278 -18.55 0.16 11.77
C ARG A 278 -19.83 -0.66 11.56
N LYS A 279 -20.06 -1.08 10.33
CA LYS A 279 -21.15 -1.97 9.97
C LYS A 279 -20.69 -3.41 10.20
N GLY A 280 -21.51 -4.20 10.89
CA GLY A 280 -21.32 -5.65 10.99
C GLY A 280 -21.35 -6.30 9.61
N VAL A 281 -20.60 -7.39 9.44
CA VAL A 281 -20.63 -8.18 8.21
C VAL A 281 -21.91 -9.02 8.24
N ASN A 282 -22.83 -8.77 7.31
CA ASN A 282 -24.07 -9.51 7.19
C ASN A 282 -23.88 -10.60 6.13
N LEU A 283 -23.26 -11.71 6.52
CA LEU A 283 -23.06 -12.85 5.63
C LEU A 283 -24.28 -13.78 5.70
N PRO A 284 -24.62 -14.47 4.60
CA PRO A 284 -25.53 -15.62 4.69
C PRO A 284 -24.96 -16.66 5.68
N PRO A 285 -25.79 -17.52 6.28
CA PRO A 285 -25.31 -18.58 7.17
C PRO A 285 -24.37 -19.51 6.38
N ALA A 286 -23.16 -19.73 6.92
CA ALA A 286 -22.15 -20.59 6.30
C ALA A 286 -22.18 -21.98 6.92
N ASN A 287 -22.04 -23.02 6.11
CA ASN A 287 -21.78 -24.37 6.62
C ASN A 287 -20.38 -24.40 7.26
N PRO A 288 -20.25 -24.73 8.56
CA PRO A 288 -18.96 -24.71 9.26
C PRO A 288 -17.94 -25.72 8.71
N ASN A 289 -18.41 -26.75 8.00
CA ASN A 289 -17.55 -27.75 7.35
C ASN A 289 -17.17 -27.37 5.91
N SER A 290 -17.74 -26.29 5.37
CA SER A 290 -17.41 -25.81 4.04
C SER A 290 -16.10 -25.02 4.03
N LEU A 291 -15.50 -24.89 2.85
CA LEU A 291 -14.37 -24.00 2.59
C LEU A 291 -14.71 -22.51 2.79
N TYR A 292 -16.00 -22.17 2.87
CA TYR A 292 -16.49 -20.82 3.14
C TYR A 292 -16.78 -20.62 4.64
N PRO A 293 -16.69 -19.38 5.16
CA PRO A 293 -16.34 -18.14 4.45
C PRO A 293 -14.85 -18.03 4.15
N ILE A 294 -14.52 -17.34 3.05
CA ILE A 294 -13.14 -17.02 2.70
C ILE A 294 -12.81 -15.64 3.26
N TRP A 295 -11.77 -15.60 4.09
CA TRP A 295 -11.26 -14.42 4.74
C TRP A 295 -10.10 -13.85 3.97
N PHE A 296 -10.19 -12.57 3.67
CA PHE A 296 -9.11 -11.87 2.98
C PHE A 296 -8.54 -10.80 3.88
N LYS A 297 -7.22 -10.67 3.83
CA LYS A 297 -6.47 -9.62 4.50
C LYS A 297 -5.53 -8.99 3.50
N ARG A 298 -5.63 -7.67 3.36
CA ARG A 298 -4.64 -6.86 2.66
C ARG A 298 -3.59 -6.40 3.68
N LEU A 299 -2.33 -6.67 3.38
CA LEU A 299 -1.18 -6.25 4.16
C LEU A 299 -0.34 -5.29 3.32
N TYR A 300 0.34 -4.38 4.00
CA TYR A 300 1.18 -3.36 3.38
C TYR A 300 2.64 -3.82 3.46
N GLY A 301 3.27 -4.01 2.31
CA GLY A 301 4.72 -4.11 2.18
C GLY A 301 5.25 -2.85 1.49
N THR A 302 6.49 -2.48 1.78
CA THR A 302 7.15 -1.36 1.10
C THR A 302 7.97 -1.95 -0.06
N PRO A 303 7.65 -1.72 -1.35
CA PRO A 303 6.57 -0.92 -1.97
C PRO A 303 5.32 -1.72 -2.42
N SER A 304 5.23 -3.03 -2.18
CA SER A 304 4.16 -3.92 -2.67
C SER A 304 2.97 -4.11 -1.70
N LEU A 305 1.74 -4.23 -2.22
CA LEU A 305 0.61 -4.77 -1.46
C LEU A 305 0.65 -6.30 -1.47
N ILE A 306 0.43 -6.88 -0.29
CA ILE A 306 0.32 -8.32 -0.12
C ILE A 306 -1.15 -8.63 0.14
N PHE A 307 -1.77 -9.41 -0.74
CA PHE A 307 -3.14 -9.88 -0.56
C PHE A 307 -3.08 -11.33 -0.09
N ARG A 308 -3.57 -11.58 1.13
CA ARG A 308 -3.67 -12.93 1.70
C ARG A 308 -5.13 -13.34 1.76
N ALA A 309 -5.48 -14.41 1.07
CA ALA A 309 -6.75 -15.09 1.22
C ALA A 309 -6.55 -16.34 2.09
N LYS A 310 -7.50 -16.62 2.96
CA LYS A 310 -7.56 -17.82 3.80
C LYS A 310 -8.97 -18.37 3.76
N ASP A 311 -9.14 -19.61 3.35
CA ASP A 311 -10.43 -20.30 3.44
C ASP A 311 -10.69 -20.81 4.87
N ASN A 312 -11.87 -21.36 5.11
CA ASN A 312 -12.25 -21.86 6.42
C ASN A 312 -11.47 -23.12 6.84
N GLN A 313 -10.91 -23.87 5.88
CA GLN A 313 -10.10 -25.08 6.14
C GLN A 313 -8.61 -24.79 6.33
N GLY A 314 -8.18 -23.53 6.16
CA GLY A 314 -6.82 -23.08 6.39
C GLY A 314 -5.90 -23.05 5.16
N ASN A 315 -6.41 -23.33 3.95
CA ASN A 315 -5.64 -23.06 2.74
C ASN A 315 -5.48 -21.56 2.55
N THR A 316 -4.28 -21.17 2.14
CA THR A 316 -3.95 -19.75 1.94
C THR A 316 -3.36 -19.52 0.56
N LEU A 317 -3.83 -18.45 -0.09
CA LEU A 317 -3.23 -17.91 -1.29
C LEU A 317 -2.74 -16.49 -1.03
N ILE A 318 -1.57 -16.18 -1.57
CA ILE A 318 -0.88 -14.92 -1.40
C ILE A 318 -0.65 -14.32 -2.78
N SER A 319 -0.95 -13.04 -2.96
CA SER A 319 -0.59 -12.31 -4.18
C SER A 319 0.17 -11.04 -3.82
N LEU A 320 1.23 -10.79 -4.57
CA LEU A 320 2.01 -9.57 -4.47
C LEU A 320 1.62 -8.65 -5.61
N SER A 321 1.52 -7.37 -5.32
CA SER A 321 1.29 -6.41 -6.37
C SER A 321 1.94 -5.07 -6.11
N SER A 322 2.63 -4.58 -7.13
CA SER A 322 3.24 -3.27 -7.12
C SER A 322 2.22 -2.15 -6.97
N ARG A 323 2.66 -1.05 -6.35
CA ARG A 323 1.92 0.20 -6.20
C ARG A 323 2.60 1.39 -6.89
N TRP A 324 3.62 1.17 -7.72
CA TRP A 324 4.37 2.27 -8.35
C TRP A 324 3.46 3.22 -9.13
N ASP A 325 2.41 2.71 -9.80
CA ASP A 325 1.41 3.53 -10.49
C ASP A 325 0.66 4.46 -9.54
N SER A 326 0.11 3.90 -8.47
CA SER A 326 -0.59 4.65 -7.42
C SER A 326 0.35 5.62 -6.74
N LEU A 327 1.65 5.25 -6.65
CA LEU A 327 2.66 6.09 -6.02
C LEU A 327 2.82 7.40 -6.80
N PHE A 328 3.12 7.28 -8.08
CA PHE A 328 3.32 8.44 -8.94
C PHE A 328 2.04 9.27 -9.13
N LEU A 329 0.87 8.62 -9.21
CA LEU A 329 -0.40 9.33 -9.32
C LEU A 329 -0.68 10.22 -8.11
N PHE A 330 -0.56 9.69 -6.89
CA PHE A 330 -0.88 10.48 -5.71
C PHE A 330 0.24 11.47 -5.36
N SER A 331 1.52 11.14 -5.51
CA SER A 331 2.60 12.11 -5.27
C SER A 331 2.53 13.29 -6.25
N GLY A 332 2.28 13.02 -7.54
CA GLY A 332 2.08 14.05 -8.55
C GLY A 332 0.87 14.94 -8.24
N LEU A 333 -0.29 14.36 -7.91
CA LEU A 333 -1.46 15.16 -7.53
C LEU A 333 -1.20 15.96 -6.25
N LEU A 334 -0.58 15.37 -5.24
CA LEU A 334 -0.29 16.02 -3.97
C LEU A 334 0.58 17.26 -4.18
N LEU A 335 1.64 17.15 -4.99
CA LEU A 335 2.50 18.28 -5.34
C LEU A 335 1.71 19.41 -6.01
N ILE A 336 0.82 19.08 -6.95
CA ILE A 336 -0.04 20.05 -7.62
C ILE A 336 -0.97 20.71 -6.61
N VAL A 337 -1.74 19.94 -5.84
CA VAL A 337 -2.74 20.47 -4.89
C VAL A 337 -2.08 21.33 -3.80
N LEU A 338 -0.94 20.88 -3.25
CA LEU A 338 -0.19 21.67 -2.27
C LEU A 338 0.33 22.97 -2.87
N SER A 339 0.88 22.93 -4.08
CA SER A 339 1.34 24.15 -4.77
C SER A 339 0.19 25.12 -5.03
N PHE A 340 -0.98 24.63 -5.48
CA PHE A 340 -2.17 25.46 -5.66
C PHE A 340 -2.67 26.05 -4.33
N ALA A 341 -2.60 25.30 -3.23
CA ALA A 341 -2.94 25.82 -1.90
C ALA A 341 -1.97 26.92 -1.46
N VAL A 342 -0.66 26.73 -1.67
CA VAL A 342 0.37 27.75 -1.39
C VAL A 342 0.14 29.01 -2.22
N LEU A 343 -0.14 28.87 -3.52
CA LEU A 343 -0.50 30.00 -4.39
C LEU A 343 -1.73 30.75 -3.86
N ALA A 344 -2.79 30.05 -3.48
CA ALA A 344 -4.00 30.65 -2.95
C ALA A 344 -3.77 31.41 -1.63
N VAL A 345 -2.95 30.85 -0.74
CA VAL A 345 -2.57 31.50 0.53
C VAL A 345 -1.70 32.73 0.27
N ALA A 346 -0.70 32.62 -0.61
CA ALA A 346 0.16 33.73 -0.99
C ALA A 346 -0.64 34.89 -1.62
N GLY A 347 -1.56 34.57 -2.54
CA GLY A 347 -2.45 35.55 -3.16
C GLY A 347 -3.38 36.23 -2.16
N LEU A 348 -3.95 35.47 -1.22
CA LEU A 348 -4.75 36.04 -0.13
C LEU A 348 -3.90 37.00 0.71
N CYS A 349 -2.70 36.59 1.14
CA CYS A 349 -1.85 37.40 1.99
C CYS A 349 -1.38 38.69 1.29
N GLU A 350 -1.01 38.61 0.01
CA GLU A 350 -0.58 39.77 -0.78
C GLU A 350 -1.72 40.78 -1.01
N GLN A 351 -2.95 40.32 -1.23
CA GLN A 351 -4.08 41.23 -1.47
C GLN A 351 -4.70 41.84 -0.21
N THR A 352 -4.49 41.21 0.94
CA THR A 352 -5.12 41.62 2.21
C THR A 352 -4.13 42.23 3.20
N ASP A 353 -2.83 42.30 2.83
CA ASP A 353 -1.72 42.70 3.70
C ASP A 353 -1.74 41.97 5.07
N LEU A 354 -2.25 40.74 5.08
CA LEU A 354 -2.41 39.94 6.31
C LEU A 354 -1.04 39.59 6.93
N LEU A 355 -0.02 39.47 6.08
CA LEU A 355 1.38 39.29 6.44
C LEU A 355 2.21 40.35 5.69
N PRO A 356 2.85 41.31 6.37
CA PRO A 356 3.67 42.31 5.73
C PRO A 356 5.04 41.70 5.39
N VAL A 357 5.09 40.91 4.32
CA VAL A 357 6.32 40.31 3.79
C VAL A 357 6.73 41.06 2.52
N SER A 358 8.03 41.08 2.21
CA SER A 358 8.51 41.79 1.01
C SER A 358 7.97 41.15 -0.28
N ASN A 359 7.75 41.95 -1.31
CA ASN A 359 7.35 41.48 -2.64
C ASN A 359 8.31 40.42 -3.22
N PHE A 360 9.59 40.46 -2.83
CA PHE A 360 10.58 39.46 -3.18
C PHE A 360 10.18 38.04 -2.69
N VAL A 361 9.65 37.93 -1.47
CA VAL A 361 9.23 36.63 -0.91
C VAL A 361 8.04 36.07 -1.68
N TYR A 362 7.04 36.91 -1.99
CA TYR A 362 5.89 36.50 -2.81
C TYR A 362 6.32 36.04 -4.20
N ASN A 363 7.19 36.79 -4.87
CA ASN A 363 7.74 36.41 -6.18
C ASN A 363 8.52 35.09 -6.14
N THR A 364 9.30 34.86 -5.07
CA THR A 364 10.04 33.61 -4.88
C THR A 364 9.08 32.43 -4.72
N VAL A 365 8.02 32.58 -3.91
CA VAL A 365 7.00 31.54 -3.70
C VAL A 365 6.25 31.24 -5.00
N TYR A 366 5.84 32.27 -5.75
CA TYR A 366 5.18 32.08 -7.03
C TYR A 366 6.09 31.39 -8.06
N SER A 367 7.37 31.76 -8.11
CA SER A 367 8.37 31.13 -8.98
C SER A 367 8.59 29.66 -8.60
N ALA A 368 8.73 29.35 -7.32
CA ALA A 368 8.89 27.97 -6.85
C ALA A 368 7.67 27.10 -7.21
N CYS A 369 6.45 27.60 -6.94
CA CYS A 369 5.23 26.90 -7.31
C CYS A 369 5.10 26.71 -8.83
N SER A 370 5.61 27.65 -9.63
CA SER A 370 5.57 27.57 -11.09
C SER A 370 6.40 26.42 -11.67
N LEU A 371 7.44 25.99 -10.96
CA LEU A 371 8.27 24.83 -11.29
C LEU A 371 7.69 23.52 -10.75
N ILE A 372 7.15 23.55 -9.53
CA ILE A 372 6.63 22.34 -8.86
C ILE A 372 5.36 21.83 -9.54
N ILE A 373 4.49 22.72 -10.03
CA ILE A 373 3.23 22.30 -10.69
C ILE A 373 3.50 21.46 -11.95
N PRO A 374 4.33 21.89 -12.92
CA PRO A 374 4.73 21.07 -14.06
C PRO A 374 5.41 19.76 -13.64
N LEU A 375 6.31 19.80 -12.66
CA LEU A 375 6.98 18.59 -12.15
C LEU A 375 5.97 17.58 -11.58
N GLY A 376 5.03 18.05 -10.76
CA GLY A 376 3.93 17.23 -10.24
C GLY A 376 3.06 16.67 -11.37
N GLY A 377 2.84 17.46 -12.43
CA GLY A 377 2.19 17.00 -13.66
C GLY A 377 2.94 15.86 -14.34
N ILE A 378 4.25 15.99 -14.55
CA ILE A 378 5.11 14.94 -15.13
C ILE A 378 5.03 13.66 -14.29
N VAL A 379 5.21 13.77 -12.98
CA VAL A 379 5.12 12.62 -12.05
C VAL A 379 3.74 11.96 -12.14
N PHE A 380 2.66 12.75 -12.17
CA PHE A 380 1.31 12.24 -12.34
C PHE A 380 1.13 11.50 -13.68
N PHE A 381 1.64 12.06 -14.79
CA PHE A 381 1.58 11.42 -16.11
C PHE A 381 2.41 10.13 -16.17
N CYS A 382 3.59 10.08 -15.54
CA CYS A 382 4.35 8.84 -15.40
C CYS A 382 3.51 7.75 -14.70
N GLY A 383 2.79 8.11 -13.63
CA GLY A 383 1.86 7.21 -12.95
C GLY A 383 0.71 6.73 -13.85
N LEU A 384 0.14 7.63 -14.66
CA LEU A 384 -0.89 7.26 -15.64
C LEU A 384 -0.36 6.24 -16.65
N VAL A 385 0.81 6.49 -17.25
CA VAL A 385 1.44 5.59 -18.22
C VAL A 385 1.73 4.24 -17.58
N TRP A 386 2.35 4.22 -16.39
CA TRP A 386 2.66 3.00 -15.65
C TRP A 386 1.39 2.17 -15.36
N SER A 387 0.30 2.83 -14.98
CA SER A 387 -0.99 2.16 -14.69
C SER A 387 -1.60 1.43 -15.89
N GLN A 388 -1.30 1.87 -17.12
CA GLN A 388 -1.77 1.23 -18.34
C GLN A 388 -0.86 0.08 -18.81
N LEU A 389 0.42 0.13 -18.46
CA LEU A 389 1.43 -0.82 -18.96
C LEU A 389 1.65 -2.02 -18.04
N VAL A 390 1.57 -1.86 -16.72
CA VAL A 390 2.14 -2.85 -15.77
C VAL A 390 1.18 -3.93 -15.26
N LEU A 391 -0.13 -3.69 -15.23
CA LEU A 391 -1.09 -4.65 -14.66
C LEU A 391 -1.60 -5.70 -15.67
N ARG A 392 -0.69 -6.38 -16.37
CA ARG A 392 -1.05 -7.42 -17.35
C ARG A 392 -1.04 -8.84 -16.78
N GLU A 393 -0.29 -9.07 -15.70
CA GLU A 393 -0.14 -10.37 -15.06
C GLU A 393 -0.22 -10.24 -13.53
N ILE A 394 -0.97 -11.16 -12.90
CA ILE A 394 -1.07 -11.29 -11.45
C ILE A 394 -0.79 -12.74 -11.08
N THR A 395 0.21 -12.95 -10.24
CA THR A 395 0.57 -14.29 -9.76
C THR A 395 0.00 -14.52 -8.36
N LEU A 396 -0.60 -15.69 -8.17
CA LEU A 396 -1.05 -16.21 -6.88
C LEU A 396 -0.09 -17.30 -6.43
N PHE A 397 0.40 -17.20 -5.21
CA PHE A 397 1.29 -18.14 -4.55
C PHE A 397 0.54 -18.91 -3.47
N ASP A 398 0.89 -20.16 -3.24
CA ASP A 398 0.38 -20.94 -2.12
C ASP A 398 1.12 -20.62 -0.80
N ARG A 399 0.73 -21.30 0.28
CA ARG A 399 1.39 -21.15 1.60
C ARG A 399 2.89 -21.48 1.58
N LYS A 400 3.34 -22.30 0.63
CA LYS A 400 4.72 -22.76 0.50
C LYS A 400 5.54 -21.85 -0.45
N GLY A 401 4.94 -20.76 -0.95
CA GLY A 401 5.57 -19.85 -1.91
C GLY A 401 5.60 -20.39 -3.35
N GLN A 402 4.90 -21.48 -3.65
CA GLN A 402 4.81 -22.03 -5.00
C GLN A 402 3.72 -21.33 -5.80
N LYS A 403 3.91 -21.20 -7.12
CA LYS A 403 2.89 -20.62 -8.02
C LYS A 403 1.63 -21.51 -8.02
N ALA A 404 0.52 -20.96 -7.54
CA ALA A 404 -0.77 -21.64 -7.48
C ALA A 404 -1.67 -21.29 -8.68
N ALA A 405 -1.69 -20.02 -9.09
CA ALA A 405 -2.39 -19.57 -10.27
C ALA A 405 -1.73 -18.34 -10.91
N ILE A 406 -1.94 -18.18 -12.21
CA ILE A 406 -1.48 -17.01 -12.97
C ILE A 406 -2.71 -16.39 -13.63
N ILE A 407 -2.92 -15.10 -13.43
CA ILE A 407 -4.03 -14.35 -14.01
C ILE A 407 -3.47 -13.42 -15.08
N LEU A 408 -3.92 -13.59 -16.31
CA LEU A 408 -3.50 -12.81 -17.47
C LEU A 408 -4.64 -11.94 -17.98
N GLN A 409 -4.38 -10.65 -18.15
CA GLN A 409 -5.31 -9.75 -18.83
C GLN A 409 -5.23 -9.96 -20.35
N LYS A 410 -6.31 -10.46 -20.96
CA LYS A 410 -6.41 -10.64 -22.41
C LYS A 410 -6.96 -9.37 -23.06
N GLY A 411 -6.05 -8.55 -23.57
CA GLY A 411 -6.34 -7.38 -24.39
C GLY A 411 -6.88 -6.16 -23.62
N PHE A 412 -7.00 -5.05 -24.34
CA PHE A 412 -7.56 -3.79 -23.83
C PHE A 412 -8.94 -3.56 -24.42
N GLY A 413 -9.91 -4.41 -24.04
CA GLY A 413 -11.27 -4.25 -24.54
C GLY A 413 -11.87 -2.91 -24.08
N LEU A 414 -12.46 -2.17 -25.02
CA LEU A 414 -13.11 -0.88 -24.75
C LEU A 414 -14.36 -1.05 -23.88
N LYS A 415 -15.19 -2.05 -24.17
CA LYS A 415 -16.43 -2.31 -23.41
C LYS A 415 -16.23 -3.28 -22.26
N ASN A 416 -15.43 -4.33 -22.44
CA ASN A 416 -15.18 -5.37 -21.43
C ASN A 416 -13.68 -5.63 -21.28
N GLU A 417 -13.17 -5.71 -20.05
CA GLU A 417 -11.85 -6.28 -19.77
C GLU A 417 -12.02 -7.80 -19.58
N ARG A 418 -11.16 -8.61 -20.21
CA ARG A 418 -11.17 -10.07 -20.07
C ARG A 418 -9.90 -10.51 -19.36
N TYR A 419 -10.05 -11.41 -18.40
CA TYR A 419 -8.99 -12.03 -17.63
C TYR A 419 -9.10 -13.53 -17.74
N GLU A 420 -7.96 -14.21 -17.84
CA GLU A 420 -7.89 -15.67 -17.83
C GLU A 420 -7.02 -16.11 -16.65
N ILE A 421 -7.56 -16.97 -15.81
CA ILE A 421 -6.89 -17.52 -14.62
C ILE A 421 -6.49 -18.95 -14.94
N TYR A 422 -5.19 -19.20 -14.92
CA TYR A 422 -4.58 -20.50 -15.16
C TYR A 422 -4.17 -21.11 -13.82
N PHE A 423 -4.75 -22.25 -13.44
CA PHE A 423 -4.39 -22.94 -12.21
C PHE A 423 -3.25 -23.93 -12.45
N ALA A 424 -2.14 -23.75 -11.71
CA ALA A 424 -0.90 -24.51 -11.95
C ALA A 424 -1.05 -26.02 -11.69
N ARG A 425 -1.91 -26.42 -10.75
CA ARG A 425 -2.09 -27.83 -10.37
C ARG A 425 -3.12 -28.61 -11.20
N SER A 426 -4.20 -27.97 -11.64
CA SER A 426 -5.30 -28.67 -12.32
C SER A 426 -5.38 -28.41 -13.83
N LYS A 427 -4.54 -27.51 -14.38
CA LYS A 427 -4.62 -27.03 -15.78
C LYS A 427 -5.97 -26.40 -16.15
N ASP A 428 -6.85 -26.16 -15.18
CA ASP A 428 -8.12 -25.48 -15.41
C ASP A 428 -7.89 -24.01 -15.78
N VAL A 429 -8.75 -23.52 -16.67
CA VAL A 429 -8.77 -22.11 -17.08
C VAL A 429 -10.13 -21.52 -16.76
N LEU A 430 -10.12 -20.44 -16.00
CA LEU A 430 -11.30 -19.67 -15.64
C LEU A 430 -11.27 -18.33 -16.37
N VAL A 431 -12.39 -17.95 -16.98
CA VAL A 431 -12.49 -16.69 -17.72
C VAL A 431 -13.33 -15.71 -16.92
N VAL A 432 -12.74 -14.56 -16.61
CA VAL A 432 -13.43 -13.47 -15.89
C VAL A 432 -13.57 -12.28 -16.82
N THR A 433 -14.76 -11.71 -16.88
CA THR A 433 -14.99 -10.46 -17.63
C THR A 433 -15.50 -9.37 -16.72
N ARG A 434 -15.02 -8.15 -16.95
CA ARG A 434 -15.41 -6.94 -16.25
C ARG A 434 -16.00 -5.95 -17.23
N GLN A 435 -17.19 -5.44 -16.93
CA GLN A 435 -17.79 -4.38 -17.73
C GLN A 435 -17.13 -3.02 -17.44
N ARG A 436 -16.68 -2.31 -18.47
CA ARG A 436 -16.10 -0.97 -18.35
C ARG A 436 -17.16 0.11 -18.50
N PHE A 437 -16.85 1.29 -17.97
CA PHE A 437 -17.64 2.52 -18.10
C PHE A 437 -19.05 2.51 -17.50
N THR A 438 -19.50 1.42 -16.88
CA THR A 438 -20.76 1.38 -16.14
C THR A 438 -20.66 2.13 -14.81
N CYS A 439 -21.79 2.61 -14.30
CA CYS A 439 -21.87 3.23 -12.97
C CYS A 439 -21.61 2.20 -11.87
N ARG A 440 -22.23 1.02 -11.99
CA ARG A 440 -22.00 -0.11 -11.10
C ARG A 440 -20.89 -1.00 -11.64
N ARG A 441 -20.08 -1.54 -10.74
CA ARG A 441 -19.11 -2.58 -11.11
C ARG A 441 -19.85 -3.90 -11.33
N ASN A 442 -19.47 -4.58 -12.40
CA ASN A 442 -20.12 -5.79 -12.86
C ASN A 442 -19.06 -6.77 -13.38
N TRP A 443 -19.02 -7.94 -12.77
CA TRP A 443 -18.09 -9.02 -13.08
C TRP A 443 -18.85 -10.29 -13.41
N ARG A 444 -18.45 -10.97 -14.48
CA ARG A 444 -19.02 -12.26 -14.89
C ARG A 444 -17.93 -13.30 -14.98
N LEU A 445 -18.24 -14.47 -14.44
CA LEU A 445 -17.34 -15.61 -14.37
C LEU A 445 -17.83 -16.70 -15.29
N PHE A 446 -16.92 -17.24 -16.09
CA PHE A 446 -17.19 -18.29 -17.05
C PHE A 446 -16.14 -19.41 -16.94
N THR A 447 -16.56 -20.63 -17.23
CA THR A 447 -15.61 -21.70 -17.56
C THR A 447 -14.89 -21.39 -18.87
N ARG A 448 -13.82 -22.13 -19.18
CA ARG A 448 -13.14 -22.05 -20.48
C ARG A 448 -14.08 -22.29 -21.66
N GLU A 449 -15.07 -23.15 -21.48
CA GLU A 449 -16.08 -23.54 -22.48
C GLU A 449 -17.18 -22.48 -22.65
N GLY A 450 -17.20 -21.44 -21.80
CA GLY A 450 -18.17 -20.35 -21.88
C GLY A 450 -19.42 -20.53 -21.01
N ALA A 451 -19.49 -21.59 -20.19
CA ALA A 451 -20.58 -21.76 -19.23
C ALA A 451 -20.48 -20.71 -18.12
N ALA A 452 -21.59 -20.02 -17.83
CA ALA A 452 -21.64 -19.01 -16.78
C ALA A 452 -21.64 -19.66 -15.40
N LEU A 453 -20.66 -19.31 -14.57
CA LEU A 453 -20.52 -19.82 -13.20
C LEU A 453 -21.11 -18.87 -12.18
N ALA A 454 -20.81 -17.58 -12.32
CA ALA A 454 -21.16 -16.58 -11.33
C ALA A 454 -21.24 -15.18 -11.93
N HIS A 455 -22.10 -14.36 -11.33
CA HIS A 455 -22.26 -12.95 -11.64
C HIS A 455 -22.15 -12.15 -10.34
N LEU A 456 -21.17 -11.25 -10.30
CA LEU A 456 -20.89 -10.40 -9.15
C LEU A 456 -21.22 -8.95 -9.50
N THR A 457 -22.15 -8.36 -8.74
CA THR A 457 -22.62 -6.99 -8.99
C THR A 457 -22.57 -6.13 -7.75
N GLU A 458 -22.28 -4.85 -7.96
CA GLU A 458 -22.41 -3.86 -6.90
C GLU A 458 -23.89 -3.55 -6.63
N PRO A 459 -24.39 -3.66 -5.38
CA PRO A 459 -25.81 -3.55 -5.10
C PRO A 459 -26.33 -2.11 -5.19
N SER A 460 -25.53 -1.11 -4.79
CA SER A 460 -25.99 0.28 -4.65
C SER A 460 -25.48 1.17 -5.79
N LEU A 461 -26.39 1.69 -6.61
CA LEU A 461 -26.07 2.72 -7.61
C LEU A 461 -25.57 4.01 -6.96
N GLY A 462 -26.21 4.44 -5.87
CA GLY A 462 -25.87 5.68 -5.17
C GLY A 462 -24.45 5.65 -4.61
N LYS A 463 -24.07 4.55 -3.94
CA LYS A 463 -22.70 4.33 -3.44
C LYS A 463 -21.69 4.35 -4.59
N ALA A 464 -22.02 3.72 -5.72
CA ALA A 464 -21.16 3.66 -6.89
C ALA A 464 -20.95 5.04 -7.54
N LEU A 465 -22.01 5.85 -7.67
CA LEU A 465 -21.94 7.22 -8.18
C LEU A 465 -21.14 8.13 -7.26
N LEU A 466 -21.42 8.11 -5.95
CA LEU A 466 -20.68 8.88 -4.97
C LEU A 466 -19.19 8.50 -4.97
N ARG A 467 -18.85 7.22 -5.16
CA ARG A 467 -17.45 6.79 -5.26
C ARG A 467 -16.74 7.38 -6.48
N LYS A 468 -17.43 7.55 -7.61
CA LYS A 468 -16.83 8.15 -8.82
C LYS A 468 -16.47 9.63 -8.62
N VAL A 469 -17.27 10.35 -7.84
CA VAL A 469 -17.08 11.79 -7.60
C VAL A 469 -16.15 12.05 -6.40
N CYS A 470 -16.40 11.37 -5.29
CA CYS A 470 -15.73 11.63 -4.01
C CYS A 470 -14.60 10.66 -3.68
N GLY A 471 -14.33 9.67 -4.53
CA GLY A 471 -13.45 8.56 -4.20
C GLY A 471 -14.05 7.64 -3.12
N HIS A 472 -13.22 6.85 -2.44
CA HIS A 472 -13.71 5.87 -1.47
C HIS A 472 -13.97 6.43 -0.07
N LEU A 473 -13.64 7.71 0.20
CA LEU A 473 -13.81 8.40 1.49
C LEU A 473 -13.38 7.54 2.70
N TRP A 474 -12.07 7.27 2.83
CA TRP A 474 -11.53 6.40 3.90
C TRP A 474 -12.15 5.00 3.96
N GLY A 475 -12.73 4.52 2.86
CA GLY A 475 -13.28 3.17 2.76
C GLY A 475 -14.79 3.10 3.00
N LEU A 476 -15.46 4.21 3.30
CA LEU A 476 -16.91 4.28 3.46
C LEU A 476 -17.64 3.93 2.15
N LEU A 477 -17.11 4.37 1.01
CA LEU A 477 -17.73 4.17 -0.31
C LEU A 477 -17.18 2.97 -1.09
N ARG A 478 -16.45 2.06 -0.41
CA ARG A 478 -15.94 0.84 -1.04
C ARG A 478 -17.03 -0.03 -1.62
N ALA A 479 -16.75 -0.68 -2.74
CA ALA A 479 -17.70 -1.58 -3.38
C ALA A 479 -17.82 -2.87 -2.57
N ASP A 480 -19.05 -3.21 -2.20
CA ASP A 480 -19.43 -4.57 -1.82
C ASP A 480 -20.08 -5.23 -3.03
N TYR A 481 -20.06 -6.56 -3.10
CA TYR A 481 -20.64 -7.28 -4.22
C TYR A 481 -21.65 -8.32 -3.73
N THR A 482 -22.76 -8.43 -4.43
CA THR A 482 -23.66 -9.58 -4.36
C THR A 482 -23.21 -10.59 -5.42
N ILE A 483 -23.20 -11.86 -5.06
CA ILE A 483 -22.78 -12.98 -5.89
C ILE A 483 -24.05 -13.77 -6.22
N SER A 484 -24.30 -13.98 -7.50
CA SER A 484 -25.35 -14.86 -8.01
C SER A 484 -24.66 -15.97 -8.81
N GLY A 485 -24.74 -17.20 -8.31
CA GLY A 485 -24.11 -18.38 -8.90
C GLY A 485 -25.12 -19.29 -9.60
N ALA A 486 -24.62 -20.39 -10.16
CA ALA A 486 -25.47 -21.49 -10.61
C ALA A 486 -26.31 -22.08 -9.44
N MET A 487 -27.35 -22.84 -9.76
CA MET A 487 -28.26 -23.46 -8.77
C MET A 487 -28.95 -22.46 -7.81
N ASP A 488 -29.22 -21.24 -8.27
CA ASP A 488 -29.77 -20.14 -7.46
C ASP A 488 -28.95 -19.89 -6.18
N ALA A 489 -27.62 -20.02 -6.28
CA ALA A 489 -26.73 -19.72 -5.17
C ALA A 489 -26.58 -18.20 -4.98
N GLN A 490 -26.72 -17.75 -3.74
CA GLN A 490 -26.57 -16.37 -3.33
C GLN A 490 -25.38 -16.22 -2.39
N GLY A 491 -24.52 -15.26 -2.70
CA GLY A 491 -23.37 -14.94 -1.87
C GLY A 491 -23.13 -13.45 -1.77
N ALA A 492 -22.15 -13.08 -0.97
CA ALA A 492 -21.70 -11.71 -0.84
C ALA A 492 -20.19 -11.63 -0.65
N LEU A 493 -19.58 -10.60 -1.25
CA LEU A 493 -18.22 -10.15 -0.97
C LEU A 493 -18.33 -8.80 -0.25
N GLN A 494 -18.11 -8.81 1.07
CA GLN A 494 -18.31 -7.64 1.92
C GLN A 494 -17.00 -7.17 2.53
N ASN A 495 -16.75 -5.86 2.48
CA ASN A 495 -15.63 -5.26 3.20
C ASN A 495 -15.97 -5.07 4.67
N THR A 496 -15.02 -5.38 5.56
CA THR A 496 -15.21 -5.22 7.01
C THR A 496 -15.13 -3.75 7.47
N HIS A 497 -14.90 -2.81 6.55
CA HIS A 497 -14.74 -1.36 6.79
C HIS A 497 -13.69 -1.01 7.90
N ALA A 498 -12.81 -1.94 8.27
CA ALA A 498 -11.74 -1.80 9.26
C ALA A 498 -10.48 -1.11 8.70
N PRO A 499 -9.60 -0.52 9.55
CA PRO A 499 -8.37 0.17 9.10
C PRO A 499 -7.40 -0.76 8.36
N PHE A 500 -7.35 -2.03 8.76
CA PHE A 500 -6.67 -3.10 8.05
C PHE A 500 -7.69 -3.73 7.10
N ASP A 501 -7.44 -3.63 5.80
CA ASP A 501 -8.46 -3.94 4.79
C ASP A 501 -8.69 -5.44 4.71
N SER A 502 -9.65 -5.91 5.51
CA SER A 502 -10.19 -7.25 5.41
C SER A 502 -11.53 -7.24 4.71
N PHE A 503 -11.81 -8.32 4.02
CA PHE A 503 -13.09 -8.57 3.41
C PHE A 503 -13.40 -10.05 3.52
N VAL A 504 -14.69 -10.37 3.47
CA VAL A 504 -15.18 -11.73 3.63
C VAL A 504 -16.04 -12.06 2.43
N CYS A 505 -15.75 -13.22 1.83
CA CYS A 505 -16.58 -13.81 0.80
C CYS A 505 -17.33 -15.00 1.39
N ASN A 506 -18.64 -15.02 1.24
CA ASN A 506 -19.44 -16.16 1.60
C ASN A 506 -20.50 -16.45 0.55
N ILE A 507 -20.89 -17.72 0.43
CA ILE A 507 -21.97 -18.20 -0.42
C ILE A 507 -22.83 -19.19 0.37
N ASP A 508 -24.14 -19.16 0.15
CA ASP A 508 -25.10 -20.05 0.78
C ASP A 508 -24.95 -21.52 0.35
N LYS A 509 -24.59 -21.75 -0.91
CA LYS A 509 -24.45 -23.07 -1.56
C LYS A 509 -23.00 -23.25 -2.06
N PRO A 510 -22.09 -23.78 -1.23
CA PRO A 510 -20.69 -24.00 -1.59
C PRO A 510 -20.47 -24.86 -2.84
N GLN A 511 -21.43 -25.73 -3.16
CA GLN A 511 -21.38 -26.64 -4.31
C GLN A 511 -21.54 -25.89 -5.66
N ALA A 512 -22.16 -24.70 -5.65
CA ALA A 512 -22.41 -23.94 -6.88
C ALA A 512 -21.15 -23.34 -7.49
N ILE A 513 -20.16 -23.00 -6.67
CA ILE A 513 -18.92 -22.37 -7.11
C ILE A 513 -17.77 -22.91 -6.26
N ASN A 514 -16.78 -23.51 -6.93
CA ASN A 514 -15.56 -23.96 -6.27
C ASN A 514 -14.90 -22.80 -5.51
N ALA A 515 -14.59 -23.03 -4.22
CA ALA A 515 -13.97 -22.03 -3.36
C ALA A 515 -12.66 -21.50 -3.91
N ARG A 516 -11.88 -22.34 -4.60
CA ARG A 516 -10.63 -21.94 -5.26
C ARG A 516 -10.86 -20.87 -6.34
N ASP A 517 -11.89 -21.07 -7.15
CA ASP A 517 -12.23 -20.18 -8.27
C ASP A 517 -12.73 -18.84 -7.72
N LEU A 518 -13.63 -18.88 -6.73
CA LEU A 518 -14.14 -17.67 -6.11
C LEU A 518 -13.06 -16.91 -5.33
N LEU A 519 -12.08 -17.63 -4.75
CA LEU A 519 -10.91 -17.04 -4.11
C LEU A 519 -10.08 -16.26 -5.12
N ALA A 520 -9.67 -16.89 -6.23
CA ALA A 520 -8.85 -16.27 -7.26
C ALA A 520 -9.54 -15.03 -7.87
N VAL A 521 -10.85 -15.13 -8.12
CA VAL A 521 -11.68 -14.02 -8.62
C VAL A 521 -11.79 -12.90 -7.60
N SER A 522 -12.02 -13.22 -6.33
CA SER A 522 -12.11 -12.21 -5.26
C SER A 522 -10.80 -11.45 -5.09
N LEU A 523 -9.66 -12.13 -5.24
CA LEU A 523 -8.33 -11.48 -5.28
C LEU A 523 -8.18 -10.60 -6.51
N LEU A 524 -8.52 -11.10 -7.70
CA LEU A 524 -8.50 -10.31 -8.94
C LEU A 524 -9.32 -9.03 -8.82
N ILE A 525 -10.56 -9.13 -8.33
CA ILE A 525 -11.45 -7.98 -8.13
C ILE A 525 -10.76 -6.99 -7.20
N ASN A 526 -10.26 -7.41 -6.03
CA ASN A 526 -9.62 -6.49 -5.09
C ASN A 526 -8.30 -5.88 -5.60
N ILE A 527 -7.59 -6.60 -6.48
CA ILE A 527 -6.38 -6.10 -7.13
C ILE A 527 -6.70 -5.10 -8.23
N ARG A 528 -7.75 -5.34 -9.03
CA ARG A 528 -8.09 -4.50 -10.18
C ARG A 528 -8.99 -3.31 -9.82
N ASP A 529 -9.93 -3.52 -8.92
CA ASP A 529 -10.86 -2.51 -8.42
C ASP A 529 -10.30 -1.70 -7.24
N ARG A 530 -8.97 -1.73 -7.06
CA ARG A 530 -8.26 -0.94 -6.07
C ARG A 530 -8.73 0.51 -6.06
N ASP A 531 -8.94 0.98 -4.85
CA ASP A 531 -9.11 2.39 -4.57
C ASP A 531 -7.78 3.10 -4.86
N LYS A 532 -7.64 3.68 -6.07
CA LYS A 532 -6.43 4.38 -6.52
C LYS A 532 -6.01 5.56 -5.64
N TRP A 533 -6.87 5.98 -4.71
CA TRP A 533 -6.72 7.16 -3.85
C TRP A 533 -6.57 6.81 -2.36
N TYR A 534 -6.22 5.56 -2.03
CA TYR A 534 -6.07 5.17 -0.63
C TYR A 534 -4.86 5.84 0.01
N PRO A 535 -4.97 6.39 1.24
CA PRO A 535 -3.84 6.96 1.93
C PRO A 535 -2.76 5.90 2.11
N TRP A 536 -1.55 6.37 1.93
CA TRP A 536 -0.33 5.60 1.81
C TRP A 536 0.30 5.24 3.14
N PHE A 537 -0.22 5.84 4.20
CA PHE A 537 0.23 5.72 5.55
C PHE A 537 -0.59 4.63 6.25
N ASN A 538 0.13 3.68 6.84
CA ASN A 538 -0.34 2.90 7.99
C ASN A 538 -0.05 3.69 9.25
#